data_AF-A0A917B5G1-F1
#
_entry.id   AF-A0A917B5G1-F1
#
_cell.length_a   1.000
_cell.length_b   1.000
_cell.length_c   1.000
_cell.angle_alpha   90.00
_cell.angle_beta   90.00
_cell.angle_gamma   90.00
#
_symmetry.space_group_name_H-M   'P 1'
#
loop_
_entity.id
_entity.type
_entity.pdbx_description
1 polymer ?
#
loop_
_entity_poly.entity_id
_entity_poly.type
_entity_poly.pdbx_seq_one_letter_code
_entity_poly.pdbx_strand_id
1 'polypeptide(L)'
;MRALQRYAREWLPGVDPDAFTEISCTYTTTPDSNFVLDRVGAITVGAGFSGHGFTFTPAIGRVLADLVEGRPAPALFGLAADRG
;
A
#
# COMPACT_ATOMS: atom_id res chain seq x y z
N MET A 1 -19.10 8.00 -9.75
CA MET A 1 -19.22 9.26 -8.98
C MET A 1 -20.50 9.43 -8.16
N ARG A 2 -21.70 9.08 -8.66
CA ARG A 2 -22.98 9.28 -7.91
C ARG A 2 -22.98 8.82 -6.44
N ALA A 3 -22.33 7.70 -6.14
CA ALA A 3 -22.23 7.19 -4.77
C ALA A 3 -21.39 8.11 -3.85
N LEU A 4 -20.25 8.62 -4.34
CA LEU A 4 -19.39 9.54 -3.59
C LEU A 4 -20.06 10.91 -3.38
N GLN A 5 -20.75 11.41 -4.40
CA GLN A 5 -21.51 12.67 -4.29
C GLN A 5 -22.66 12.56 -3.27
N ARG A 6 -23.34 11.40 -3.22
CA ARG A 6 -24.35 11.13 -2.21
C ARG A 6 -23.73 11.11 -0.81
N TYR A 7 -22.60 10.43 -0.64
CA TYR A 7 -21.87 10.39 0.64
C TYR A 7 -21.47 11.80 1.09
N ALA A 8 -20.93 12.64 0.20
CA ALA A 8 -20.54 14.01 0.54
C ALA A 8 -21.74 14.87 0.96
N ARG A 9 -22.89 14.79 0.25
CA ARG A 9 -24.12 15.49 0.65
C ARG A 9 -24.61 15.11 2.03
N GLU A 10 -24.47 13.85 2.39
CA GLU A 10 -24.99 13.32 3.65
C GLU A 10 -24.05 13.60 4.82
N TRP A 11 -22.73 13.55 4.60
CA TRP A 11 -21.74 13.48 5.68
C TRP A 11 -20.73 14.63 5.73
N LEU A 12 -20.62 15.48 4.72
CA LEU A 12 -19.62 16.57 4.64
C LEU A 12 -20.29 17.95 4.54
N PRO A 13 -20.86 18.49 5.64
CA PRO A 13 -21.52 19.79 5.61
C PRO A 13 -20.54 20.90 5.20
N GLY A 14 -20.97 21.77 4.28
CA GLY A 14 -20.15 22.88 3.77
C GLY A 14 -19.28 22.53 2.56
N VAL A 15 -19.26 21.28 2.10
CA VAL A 15 -18.63 20.89 0.83
C VAL A 15 -19.66 20.93 -0.30
N ASP A 16 -19.26 21.45 -1.47
CA ASP A 16 -20.04 21.30 -2.71
C ASP A 16 -19.76 19.90 -3.32
N PRO A 17 -20.74 18.98 -3.27
CA PRO A 17 -20.59 17.62 -3.79
C PRO A 17 -20.48 17.54 -5.32
N ASP A 18 -20.78 18.63 -6.04
CA ASP A 18 -20.78 18.68 -7.50
C ASP A 18 -19.54 19.37 -8.06
N ALA A 19 -18.74 20.01 -7.21
CA ALA A 19 -17.45 20.61 -7.56
C ALA A 19 -16.27 19.69 -7.16
N PHE A 20 -15.86 18.80 -8.07
CA PHE A 20 -14.71 17.90 -7.86
C PHE A 20 -13.91 17.68 -9.14
N THR A 21 -12.66 17.24 -8.98
CA THR A 21 -11.83 16.68 -10.06
C THR A 21 -11.76 15.17 -9.88
N GLU A 22 -12.08 14.42 -10.93
CA GLU A 22 -12.00 12.95 -10.89
C GLU A 22 -10.54 12.50 -11.01
N ILE A 23 -10.15 11.59 -10.13
CA ILE A 23 -8.83 10.94 -10.15
C ILE A 23 -9.05 9.44 -10.02
N SER A 24 -8.41 8.68 -10.91
CA SER A 24 -8.35 7.22 -10.83
C SER A 24 -6.91 6.80 -10.52
N CYS A 25 -6.76 5.83 -9.63
CA CYS A 25 -5.49 5.26 -9.24
C CYS A 25 -5.63 3.73 -9.17
N THR A 26 -4.54 3.01 -9.41
CA THR A 26 -4.49 1.56 -9.34
C THR A 26 -3.94 1.11 -8.00
N TYR A 27 -4.53 0.04 -7.45
CA TYR A 27 -3.97 -0.70 -6.33
C TYR A 27 -3.45 -2.05 -6.80
N THR A 28 -2.29 -2.44 -6.28
CA THR A 28 -1.80 -3.81 -6.37
C THR A 28 -1.97 -4.44 -4.99
N THR A 29 -2.95 -5.33 -4.88
CA THR A 29 -3.43 -5.87 -3.60
C THR A 29 -3.04 -7.32 -3.43
N THR A 30 -2.49 -7.65 -2.28
CA THR A 30 -2.26 -9.04 -1.83
C THR A 30 -3.54 -9.60 -1.21
N PRO A 31 -3.73 -10.94 -1.20
CA PRO A 31 -4.93 -11.55 -0.62
C PRO A 31 -5.16 -11.19 0.86
N ASP A 32 -4.09 -10.99 1.63
CA ASP A 32 -4.13 -10.62 3.04
C ASP A 32 -3.97 -9.11 3.28
N SER A 33 -3.90 -8.32 2.21
CA SER A 33 -3.66 -6.87 2.23
C SER A 33 -2.35 -6.44 2.92
N ASN A 34 -1.42 -7.34 3.23
CA ASN A 34 -0.11 -7.01 3.76
C ASN A 34 0.87 -6.67 2.62
N PHE A 35 1.92 -5.93 2.96
CA PHE A 35 3.03 -5.67 2.03
C PHE A 35 3.81 -6.95 1.72
N VAL A 36 4.52 -6.96 0.61
CA VAL A 36 5.58 -7.92 0.31
C VAL A 36 6.90 -7.17 0.31
N LEU A 37 7.74 -7.43 1.32
CA LEU A 37 9.07 -6.87 1.52
C LEU A 37 10.05 -8.02 1.77
N ASP A 38 10.79 -8.42 0.75
CA ASP A 38 11.65 -9.60 0.84
C ASP A 38 12.87 -9.54 -0.09
N ARG A 39 13.74 -10.54 -0.01
CA ARG A 39 14.92 -10.69 -0.86
C ARG A 39 15.13 -12.14 -1.29
N VAL A 40 15.26 -12.34 -2.61
CA VAL A 40 15.57 -13.62 -3.24
C VAL A 40 16.92 -13.52 -3.93
N GLY A 41 17.95 -14.10 -3.32
CA GLY A 41 19.32 -14.02 -3.80
C GLY A 41 19.80 -12.57 -3.94
N ALA A 42 20.04 -12.12 -5.17
CA ALA A 42 20.50 -10.77 -5.46
C ALA A 42 19.37 -9.71 -5.57
N ILE A 43 18.09 -10.13 -5.55
CA ILE A 43 16.94 -9.27 -5.87
C ILE A 43 16.17 -8.91 -4.60
N THR A 44 15.95 -7.62 -4.36
CA THR A 44 15.05 -7.12 -3.30
C THR A 44 13.69 -6.77 -3.90
N VAL A 45 12.61 -7.16 -3.22
CA VAL A 45 11.22 -7.01 -3.67
C VAL A 45 10.46 -6.10 -2.70
N GLY A 46 9.76 -5.11 -3.25
CA GLY A 46 8.79 -4.28 -2.56
C GLY A 46 7.52 -4.16 -3.38
N ALA A 47 6.43 -4.82 -2.98
CA ALA A 47 5.21 -4.93 -3.78
C ALA A 47 3.95 -5.09 -2.90
N GLY A 48 2.78 -5.11 -3.55
CA GLY A 48 1.54 -5.52 -2.89
C GLY A 48 1.00 -4.52 -1.85
N PHE A 49 1.24 -3.22 -2.06
CA PHE A 49 0.93 -2.17 -1.08
C PHE A 49 -0.56 -1.94 -0.78
N SER A 50 -1.46 -2.65 -1.49
CA SER A 50 -2.87 -2.84 -1.14
C SER A 50 -3.66 -1.54 -0.89
N GLY A 51 -3.24 -0.45 -1.54
CA GLY A 51 -3.87 0.86 -1.43
C GLY A 51 -3.58 1.65 -0.15
N HIS A 52 -2.72 1.14 0.73
CA HIS A 52 -2.41 1.80 2.02
C HIS A 52 -0.92 1.99 2.30
N GLY A 53 -0.04 1.53 1.39
CA GLY A 53 1.42 1.62 1.61
C GLY A 53 2.05 3.02 1.58
N PHE A 54 1.38 4.03 1.00
CA PHE A 54 1.97 5.38 0.85
C PHE A 54 2.36 6.01 2.19
N THR A 55 1.51 5.89 3.20
CA THR A 55 1.78 6.42 4.55
C THR A 55 3.01 5.79 5.20
N PHE A 56 3.38 4.58 4.75
CA PHE A 56 4.50 3.80 5.30
C PHE A 56 5.79 3.92 4.49
N THR A 57 5.81 4.67 3.39
CA THR A 57 6.96 4.75 2.49
C THR A 57 8.29 5.05 3.20
N PRO A 58 8.38 5.95 4.21
CA PRO A 58 9.64 6.16 4.94
C PRO A 58 10.12 4.95 5.77
N ALA A 59 9.21 4.13 6.29
CA ALA A 59 9.55 2.91 7.01
C ALA A 59 9.90 1.78 6.03
N ILE A 60 9.08 1.60 4.99
CA ILE A 60 9.31 0.64 3.91
C ILE A 60 10.67 0.87 3.25
N GLY A 61 11.03 2.12 2.94
CA GLY A 61 12.32 2.45 2.32
C GLY A 61 13.51 2.02 3.17
N ARG A 62 13.42 2.16 4.50
CA ARG A 62 14.45 1.68 5.43
C ARG A 62 14.55 0.16 5.41
N VAL A 63 13.43 -0.55 5.48
CA VAL A 63 13.42 -2.02 5.39
C VAL A 63 14.00 -2.50 4.05
N LEU A 64 13.67 -1.86 2.93
CA LEU A 64 14.23 -2.22 1.63
C LEU A 64 15.74 -1.97 1.56
N ALA A 65 16.25 -0.90 2.17
CA ALA A 65 17.70 -0.65 2.27
C ALA A 65 18.39 -1.73 3.12
N ASP A 66 17.81 -2.07 4.28
CA ASP A 66 18.30 -3.12 5.16
C ASP A 66 18.37 -4.48 4.43
N LEU A 67 17.33 -4.80 3.64
CA LEU A 67 17.28 -6.01 2.81
C LEU A 67 18.39 -6.02 1.75
N VAL A 68 18.66 -4.89 1.09
CA VAL A 68 19.76 -4.77 0.11
C VAL A 68 21.12 -5.05 0.77
N GLU A 69 21.31 -4.66 2.03
CA GLU A 69 22.51 -4.94 2.81
C GLU A 69 22.58 -6.39 3.37
N GLY A 70 21.57 -7.22 3.07
CA GLY A 70 21.54 -8.62 3.48
C GLY A 70 20.97 -8.86 4.88
N ARG A 71 20.31 -7.87 5.48
CA ARG A 71 19.55 -8.08 6.72
C ARG A 71 18.29 -8.91 6.44
N PRO A 72 17.79 -9.68 7.43
CA PRO A 72 16.65 -10.56 7.22
C PRO A 72 15.35 -9.79 6.98
N ALA A 73 14.45 -10.38 6.19
CA ALA A 73 13.12 -9.85 5.97
C ALA A 73 12.24 -9.90 7.22
N PRO A 74 11.30 -8.96 7.41
CA PRO A 74 10.30 -9.07 8.46
C PRO A 74 9.37 -10.26 8.19
N ALA A 75 9.22 -11.16 9.17
CA ALA A 75 8.43 -12.39 9.01
C ALA A 75 6.99 -12.17 8.50
N LEU A 76 6.33 -11.09 8.94
CA LEU A 76 4.97 -10.75 8.51
C LEU A 76 4.89 -10.34 7.03
N PHE A 77 5.96 -9.76 6.48
CA PHE A 77 5.98 -9.16 5.14
C PHE A 77 6.82 -9.93 4.11
N GLY A 78 7.45 -11.04 4.49
CA GLY A 78 8.16 -11.91 3.55
C GLY A 78 7.27 -12.47 2.45
N LEU A 79 7.83 -13.21 1.50
CA LEU A 79 7.06 -13.92 0.49
C LEU A 79 6.20 -15.01 1.15
N ALA A 80 5.07 -15.35 0.54
CA ALA A 80 4.11 -16.30 1.13
C ALA A 80 4.71 -17.69 1.41
N ALA A 81 5.76 -18.10 0.69
CA ALA A 81 6.50 -19.33 0.97
C ALA A 81 7.38 -19.25 2.23
N ASP A 82 7.72 -18.03 2.65
CA ASP A 82 8.64 -17.72 3.74
C ASP A 82 7.90 -17.16 4.99
N ARG A 83 6.59 -16.90 4.88
CA ARG A 83 5.69 -16.60 6.01
C ARG A 83 5.38 -17.93 6.72
N GLY A 84 5.94 -18.11 7.92
CA GLY A 84 5.75 -19.30 8.76
C GLY A 84 4.30 -19.57 9.16
#